data_AF-V9IFI3-F1
#
_entry.id   AF-V9IFI3-F1
#
_cell.length_a   1.000
_cell.length_b   1.000
_cell.length_c   1.000
_cell.angle_alpha   90.00
_cell.angle_beta   90.00
_cell.angle_gamma   90.00
#
_symmetry.space_group_name_H-M   'P 1'
#
loop_
_entity.id
_entity.type
_entity.pdbx_description
1 polymer ?
#
loop_
_entity_poly.entity_id
_entity_poly.type
_entity_poly.pdbx_seq_one_letter_code
_entity_poly.pdbx_strand_id
1 'polypeptide(L)'
;MQILHKELSMQYVQLELIAGIFERHRLSITENCVNLDSSEIEDVLSDIYFAACKETNTNFDIDLASKLALNYILTTFDKYVTLYIYIYICICMFYYLN
;
A
#
# COMPACT_ATOMS: atom_id res chain seq x y z
N MET A 1 14.83 9.36 5.15
CA MET A 1 13.56 8.74 4.70
C MET A 1 12.30 9.38 5.30
N GLN A 2 12.35 10.41 6.15
CA GLN A 2 11.13 11.05 6.71
C GLN A 2 10.31 11.86 5.69
N ILE A 3 10.97 12.41 4.65
CA ILE A 3 10.30 13.20 3.61
C ILE A 3 9.31 12.32 2.84
N LEU A 4 9.74 11.13 2.42
CA LEU A 4 8.90 10.20 1.67
C LEU A 4 7.71 9.72 2.51
N HIS A 5 7.92 9.51 3.80
CA HIS A 5 6.89 9.10 4.76
C HIS A 5 5.76 10.13 4.88
N LYS A 6 6.12 11.40 4.84
CA LYS A 6 5.18 12.53 4.93
C LYS A 6 4.46 12.77 3.61
N GLU A 7 5.18 12.73 2.49
CA GLU A 7 4.61 12.91 1.15
C GLU A 7 3.65 11.78 0.78
N LEU A 8 3.92 10.54 1.22
CA LEU A 8 3.05 9.39 1.02
C LEU A 8 1.96 9.25 2.09
N SER A 9 1.83 10.19 3.03
CA SER A 9 0.86 10.12 4.14
C SER A 9 0.93 8.82 4.96
N MET A 10 2.06 8.11 4.95
CA MET A 10 2.22 6.82 5.62
C MET A 10 2.21 6.92 7.13
N GLN A 11 2.47 8.11 7.69
CA GLN A 11 2.36 8.38 9.13
C GLN A 11 0.95 8.17 9.71
N TYR A 12 -0.07 8.09 8.85
CA TYR A 12 -1.46 7.86 9.26
C TYR A 12 -1.90 6.40 9.06
N VAL A 13 -1.04 5.56 8.48
CA VAL A 13 -1.36 4.18 8.15
C VAL A 13 -0.79 3.25 9.23
N GLN A 14 -1.66 2.61 9.99
CA GLN A 14 -1.27 1.62 11.01
C GLN A 14 -1.16 0.21 10.40
N LEU A 15 -0.25 -0.60 10.94
CA LEU A 15 -0.04 -1.98 10.47
C LEU A 15 -1.31 -2.85 10.57
N GLU A 16 -2.08 -2.65 11.64
CA GLU A 16 -3.34 -3.36 11.91
C GLU A 16 -4.39 -3.10 10.82
N LEU A 17 -4.44 -1.86 10.34
CA LEU A 17 -5.35 -1.44 9.27
C LEU A 17 -4.98 -2.07 7.93
N ILE A 18 -3.69 -2.16 7.63
CA ILE A 18 -3.18 -2.86 6.44
C ILE A 18 -3.55 -4.34 6.50
N ALA A 19 -3.33 -4.99 7.64
CA ALA A 19 -3.67 -6.40 7.83
C ALA A 19 -5.17 -6.66 7.62
N GLY A 20 -6.04 -5.81 8.17
CA GLY A 20 -7.49 -5.92 7.99
C GLY A 20 -7.93 -5.73 6.53
N ILE A 21 -7.28 -4.84 5.77
CA ILE A 21 -7.59 -4.64 4.35
C ILE A 21 -7.08 -5.82 3.51
N PHE A 22 -5.92 -6.37 3.83
CA PHE A 22 -5.38 -7.53 3.13
C PHE A 22 -6.24 -8.77 3.35
N GLU A 23 -6.80 -8.95 4.56
CA GLU A 23 -7.78 -9.99 4.84
C GLU A 23 -9.07 -9.80 4.01
N ARG A 24 -9.56 -8.56 3.90
CA ARG A 24 -10.75 -8.22 3.09
C ARG A 24 -10.55 -8.50 1.61
N HIS A 25 -9.37 -8.19 1.08
CA HIS A 25 -9.01 -8.45 -0.32
C HIS A 25 -8.57 -9.90 -0.57
N ARG A 26 -8.65 -10.79 0.43
CA ARG A 26 -8.18 -12.20 0.36
C ARG A 26 -6.72 -12.32 -0.10
N LEU A 27 -5.91 -11.31 0.24
CA LEU A 27 -4.47 -11.27 0.02
C LEU A 27 -3.72 -11.96 1.18
N SER A 28 -4.45 -12.61 2.08
CA SER A 28 -3.94 -13.27 3.27
C SER A 28 -3.06 -14.46 2.89
N ILE A 29 -1.73 -14.27 3.01
CA ILE A 29 -0.64 -15.23 3.33
C ILE A 29 -0.96 -16.71 3.05
N THR A 30 -1.50 -17.02 1.89
CA THR A 30 -1.46 -18.36 1.32
C THR A 30 -0.24 -18.39 0.43
N GLU A 31 0.49 -19.49 0.43
CA GLU A 31 1.78 -19.72 -0.26
C GLU A 31 1.74 -19.49 -1.80
N ASN A 32 0.60 -19.04 -2.33
CA ASN A 32 0.37 -18.67 -3.71
C ASN A 32 0.30 -17.15 -3.84
N CYS A 33 1.34 -16.57 -4.41
CA CYS A 33 1.38 -15.17 -4.83
C CYS A 33 0.10 -14.80 -5.59
N VAL A 34 -0.61 -13.76 -5.13
CA VAL A 34 -1.72 -13.17 -5.89
C VAL A 34 -1.12 -12.21 -6.91
N ASN A 35 -1.40 -12.44 -8.19
CA ASN A 35 -1.06 -11.51 -9.26
C ASN A 35 -2.08 -10.38 -9.25
N LEU A 36 -1.64 -9.19 -8.85
CA LEU A 36 -2.44 -7.96 -8.93
C LEU A 36 -1.88 -7.07 -10.05
N ASP A 37 -2.74 -6.62 -10.95
CA ASP A 37 -2.37 -5.58 -11.92
C ASP A 37 -2.23 -4.21 -11.25
N SER A 38 -1.74 -3.21 -11.99
CA SER A 38 -1.53 -1.88 -11.43
C SER A 38 -2.81 -1.20 -10.93
N SER A 39 -3.96 -1.49 -11.55
CA SER A 39 -5.25 -0.96 -11.11
C SER A 39 -5.69 -1.63 -9.81
N GLU A 40 -5.54 -2.95 -9.71
CA GLU A 40 -5.87 -3.70 -8.50
C GLU A 40 -4.97 -3.28 -7.32
N ILE A 41 -3.70 -2.98 -7.57
CA ILE A 41 -2.80 -2.42 -6.55
C ILE A 41 -3.27 -1.01 -6.12
N GLU A 42 -3.65 -0.15 -7.07
CA GLU A 42 -4.17 1.18 -6.78
C GLU A 42 -5.45 1.14 -5.94
N ASP A 43 -6.35 0.19 -6.23
CA ASP A 43 -7.58 -0.03 -5.47
C ASP A 43 -7.28 -0.44 -4.03
N VAL A 44 -6.35 -1.38 -3.81
CA VAL A 44 -5.91 -1.80 -2.47
C VAL A 44 -5.26 -0.63 -1.71
N LEU A 45 -4.41 0.15 -2.36
CA LEU A 45 -3.78 1.33 -1.76
C LEU A 45 -4.82 2.39 -1.40
N SER A 46 -5.80 2.62 -2.27
CA SER A 46 -6.89 3.57 -2.04
C SER A 46 -7.73 3.17 -0.84
N ASP A 47 -8.03 1.88 -0.68
CA ASP A 47 -8.72 1.36 0.50
C ASP A 47 -7.91 1.57 1.79
N ILE A 48 -6.59 1.37 1.74
CA ILE A 48 -5.69 1.63 2.88
C ILE A 48 -5.74 3.09 3.28
N TYR A 49 -5.56 3.99 2.31
CA TYR A 49 -5.57 5.42 2.59
C TYR A 49 -6.96 5.92 3.01
N PHE A 50 -8.03 5.35 2.47
CA PHE A 50 -9.40 5.67 2.87
C PHE A 50 -9.68 5.26 4.31
N ALA A 51 -9.32 4.03 4.69
CA ALA A 51 -9.48 3.58 6.06
C ALA A 51 -8.60 4.40 7.01
N ALA A 52 -7.35 4.70 6.63
CA ALA A 52 -6.45 5.51 7.44
C ALA A 52 -7.03 6.92 7.66
N CYS A 53 -7.49 7.58 6.60
CA CYS A 53 -8.17 8.88 6.66
C CYS A 53 -9.35 8.87 7.65
N LYS A 54 -10.13 7.78 7.64
CA LYS A 54 -11.27 7.60 8.53
C LYS A 54 -10.87 7.38 10.00
N GLU A 55 -9.81 6.62 10.27
CA GLU A 55 -9.35 6.34 11.63
C GLU A 55 -8.64 7.52 12.28
N THR A 56 -7.79 8.22 11.54
CA THR A 56 -7.03 9.35 12.06
C THR A 56 -7.79 10.67 12.02
N ASN A 57 -8.98 10.68 11.40
CA ASN A 57 -9.80 11.88 11.16
C ASN A 57 -9.00 13.01 10.47
N THR A 58 -8.08 12.62 9.59
CA THR A 58 -7.23 13.54 8.81
C THR A 58 -7.70 13.59 7.38
N ASN A 59 -7.72 14.79 6.79
CA ASN A 59 -8.18 14.98 5.42
C ASN A 59 -6.95 15.19 4.51
N PHE A 60 -6.52 14.12 3.83
CA PHE A 60 -5.46 14.16 2.82
C PHE A 60 -5.99 13.56 1.51
N ASP A 61 -5.35 13.92 0.40
CA ASP A 61 -5.78 13.50 -0.92
C ASP A 61 -5.46 12.01 -1.14
N ILE A 62 -6.48 11.16 -1.01
CA ILE A 62 -6.38 9.70 -1.16
C ILE A 62 -6.00 9.31 -2.59
N ASP A 63 -6.51 10.02 -3.60
CA ASP A 63 -6.21 9.75 -5.01
C ASP A 63 -4.75 10.08 -5.33
N LEU A 64 -4.26 11.21 -4.81
CA LEU A 64 -2.85 11.57 -4.94
C LEU A 64 -1.95 10.60 -4.17
N ALA A 65 -2.30 10.26 -2.93
CA ALA A 65 -1.50 9.38 -2.08
C ALA A 65 -1.39 7.96 -2.65
N SER A 66 -2.50 7.40 -3.14
CA SER A 66 -2.54 6.08 -3.78
C SER A 66 -1.70 6.05 -5.06
N LYS A 67 -1.82 7.06 -5.94
CA LYS A 67 -0.99 7.16 -7.16
C LYS A 67 0.49 7.33 -6.87
N LEU A 68 0.85 8.15 -5.88
CA LEU A 68 2.25 8.32 -5.47
C LEU A 68 2.82 7.02 -4.88
N ALA A 69 2.04 6.31 -4.06
CA ALA A 69 2.43 5.02 -3.50
C ALA A 69 2.59 3.96 -4.58
N LEU A 70 1.64 3.86 -5.52
CA LEU A 70 1.72 2.96 -6.67
C LEU A 70 2.96 3.27 -7.50
N ASN A 71 3.15 4.54 -7.86
CA ASN A 71 4.30 4.96 -8.65
C ASN A 71 5.61 4.63 -7.92
N TYR A 72 5.70 4.87 -6.62
CA TYR A 72 6.88 4.51 -5.84
C TYR A 72 7.13 3.00 -5.85
N ILE A 73 6.09 2.18 -5.67
CA ILE A 73 6.17 0.71 -5.72
C ILE A 73 6.68 0.26 -7.10
N LEU A 74 6.08 0.75 -8.18
CA LEU A 74 6.47 0.40 -9.55
C LEU A 74 7.90 0.86 -9.89
N THR A 75 8.32 2.01 -9.39
CA THR A 75 9.66 2.55 -9.64
C THR A 75 10.73 1.82 -8.81
N THR A 76 10.38 1.38 -7.60
CA THR A 76 11.32 0.69 -6.69
C THR A 76 11.51 -0.77 -7.05
N PHE A 77 10.47 -1.44 -7.57
CA PHE A 77 10.48 -2.90 -7.76
C PHE A 77 10.59 -3.37 -9.23
N ASP A 78 10.96 -2.46 -10.13
CA ASP A 78 11.24 -2.70 -11.57
C ASP A 78 10.04 -3.24 -12.39
N LYS A 79 9.92 -2.79 -13.64
CA LYS A 79 8.79 -3.11 -14.55
C LYS A 79 8.77 -4.56 -15.02
N TYR A 80 9.87 -5.28 -14.86
CA TYR A 80 10.08 -6.63 -15.41
C TYR A 80 10.03 -7.73 -14.37
N VAL A 81 10.13 -7.39 -13.08
CA VAL A 81 9.98 -8.33 -11.99
C VAL A 81 8.49 -8.47 -11.71
N THR A 82 7.98 -9.48 -12.39
CA THR A 82 6.59 -9.92 -12.48
C THR A 82 5.79 -9.77 -11.19
N LEU A 83 4.51 -9.45 -11.36
CA LEU A 83 3.37 -9.27 -10.44
C LEU A 83 3.30 -10.10 -9.13
N TYR A 84 4.22 -11.02 -8.89
CA TYR A 84 4.25 -11.96 -7.78
C TYR A 84 4.67 -11.36 -6.42
N ILE A 85 5.21 -10.14 -6.38
CA ILE A 85 5.94 -9.63 -5.19
C ILE A 85 5.16 -8.54 -4.42
N TYR A 86 4.05 -8.01 -4.93
CA TYR A 86 3.50 -6.74 -4.45
C TYR A 86 2.87 -6.77 -3.04
N ILE A 87 2.29 -7.89 -2.59
CA ILE A 87 1.77 -8.02 -1.21
C ILE A 87 2.91 -7.98 -0.18
N TYR A 88 3.98 -8.75 -0.44
CA TYR A 88 5.15 -8.80 0.42
C TYR A 88 5.91 -7.46 0.41
N ILE A 89 5.92 -6.78 -0.74
CA ILE A 89 6.46 -5.43 -0.91
C ILE A 89 5.67 -4.40 -0.14
N CYS A 90 4.33 -4.40 -0.18
CA CYS A 90 3.54 -3.47 0.61
C CYS A 90 3.84 -3.66 2.09
N ILE A 91 3.84 -4.90 2.59
CA ILE A 91 4.21 -5.21 3.98
C ILE A 91 5.65 -4.75 4.28
N CYS A 92 6.62 -5.03 3.40
CA CYS A 92 8.00 -4.61 3.59
C CYS A 92 8.16 -3.08 3.54
N MET A 93 7.45 -2.39 2.64
CA MET A 93 7.39 -0.93 2.61
C MET A 93 6.89 -0.40 3.94
N PHE A 94 5.74 -0.85 4.42
CA PHE A 94 5.18 -0.37 5.68
C PHE A 94 5.99 -0.78 6.92
N TYR A 95 6.74 -1.89 6.86
CA TYR A 95 7.60 -2.37 7.95
C TYR A 95 9.00 -1.72 7.96
N TYR A 96 9.57 -1.35 6.81
CA TYR A 96 10.89 -0.68 6.72
C TYR A 96 10.82 0.84 6.84
N LEU A 97 9.63 1.42 6.67
CA LEU A 97 9.42 2.86 6.77
C LEU A 97 8.97 3.29 8.20
N ASN A 98 8.35 2.40 9.00
CA ASN A 98 8.16 2.59 10.47
C ASN A 98 9.45 2.38 11.27
#